data_AF-A0A842MAZ3-F1
#
_entry.id   AF-A0A842MAZ3-F1
#
_cell.length_a   1.000
_cell.length_b   1.000
_cell.length_c   1.000
_cell.angle_alpha   90.00
_cell.angle_beta   90.00
_cell.angle_gamma   90.00
#
_symmetry.space_group_name_H-M   'P 1'
#
loop_
_entity.id
_entity.type
_entity.pdbx_description
1 polymer ?
#
loop_
_entity_poly.entity_id
_entity_poly.type
_entity_poly.pdbx_seq_one_letter_code
_entity_poly.pdbx_strand_id
1 'polypeptide(L)'
;MITKVVDFLENSGSGRKLLSLLGFIVRLINFLIPKKDNQIMFESFPDFSDNPKALYDYINSLGRKYKMIWAVSKINDKYNIPQYKKLSLR
;
A
#
# COMPACT_ATOMS: atom_id res chain seq x y z
N MET A 1 -14.82 -26.60 3.46
CA MET A 1 -13.40 -26.83 3.10
C MET A 1 -12.51 -25.77 3.73
N ILE A 2 -12.85 -24.47 3.62
CA ILE A 2 -12.12 -23.35 4.23
C ILE A 2 -12.04 -23.46 5.77
N THR A 3 -13.14 -23.77 6.45
CA THR A 3 -13.18 -23.92 7.92
C THR A 3 -12.20 -24.98 8.44
N LYS A 4 -12.13 -26.16 7.80
CA LYS A 4 -11.21 -27.23 8.19
C LYS A 4 -9.73 -26.84 8.08
N VAL A 5 -9.38 -25.97 7.12
CA VAL A 5 -8.01 -25.45 6.96
C VAL A 5 -7.69 -24.44 8.05
N VAL A 6 -8.63 -23.55 8.38
CA VAL A 6 -8.47 -22.59 9.48
C VAL A 6 -8.36 -23.33 10.83
N ASP A 7 -9.23 -24.30 11.07
CA ASP A 7 -9.22 -25.13 12.29
C ASP A 7 -7.90 -25.91 12.44
N PHE A 8 -7.34 -26.40 11.32
CA PHE A 8 -6.03 -27.06 11.29
C PHE A 8 -4.88 -26.09 11.60
N LEU A 9 -4.93 -24.85 11.08
CA LEU A 9 -3.92 -23.83 11.33
C LEU A 9 -3.91 -23.36 12.79
N GLU A 10 -5.08 -23.28 13.43
CA GLU A 10 -5.21 -22.83 14.83
C GLU A 10 -4.91 -23.93 15.86
N ASN A 11 -5.33 -25.17 15.59
CA ASN A 11 -5.30 -26.27 16.57
C ASN A 11 -4.17 -27.28 16.37
N SER A 12 -3.36 -27.19 15.31
CA SER A 12 -2.19 -28.06 15.14
C SER A 12 -0.88 -27.35 15.44
N GLY A 13 0.03 -28.03 16.14
CA GLY A 13 1.39 -27.51 16.40
C GLY A 13 2.17 -27.23 15.11
N SER A 14 1.91 -27.99 14.05
CA SER A 14 2.48 -27.77 12.71
C SER A 14 1.91 -26.52 12.03
N GLY A 15 0.61 -26.23 12.19
CA GLY A 15 -0.05 -25.02 11.68
C GLY A 15 0.51 -23.74 12.31
N ARG A 16 0.72 -23.74 13.63
CA ARG A 16 1.35 -22.61 14.33
C ARG A 16 2.78 -22.36 13.88
N LYS A 17 3.57 -23.41 13.64
CA LYS A 17 4.93 -23.30 13.07
C LYS A 17 4.92 -22.69 11.67
N LEU A 18 3.96 -23.07 10.81
CA LEU A 18 3.80 -22.52 9.47
C LEU A 18 3.47 -21.02 9.53
N LEU A 19 2.53 -20.60 10.37
CA LEU A 19 2.20 -19.18 10.57
C LEU A 19 3.41 -18.38 11.08
N SER A 20 4.19 -18.96 12.01
CA SER A 20 5.43 -18.35 12.49
C SER A 20 6.47 -18.18 11.38
N LEU A 21 6.63 -19.17 10.50
CA LEU A 21 7.55 -19.09 9.36
C LEU A 21 7.10 -18.03 8.36
N LEU A 22 5.80 -17.96 8.04
CA LEU A 22 5.23 -16.92 7.18
C LEU A 22 5.45 -15.53 7.78
N GLY A 23 5.20 -15.36 9.08
CA GLY A 23 5.47 -14.11 9.79
C GLY A 23 6.94 -13.70 9.75
N PHE A 24 7.85 -14.67 9.89
CA PHE A 24 9.29 -14.43 9.75
C PHE A 24 9.66 -13.97 8.33
N ILE A 25 9.12 -14.62 7.30
CA ILE A 25 9.35 -14.23 5.89
C ILE A 25 8.85 -12.81 5.63
N VAL A 26 7.65 -12.46 6.08
CA VAL A 26 7.10 -11.10 5.93
C VAL A 26 7.98 -10.06 6.63
N ARG A 27 8.50 -10.37 7.83
CA ARG A 27 9.45 -9.49 8.53
C ARG A 27 10.75 -9.31 7.75
N LEU A 28 11.28 -10.38 7.18
CA LEU A 28 12.49 -10.34 6.36
C LEU A 28 12.28 -9.48 5.12
N ILE A 29 11.16 -9.64 4.42
CA ILE A 29 10.79 -8.83 3.26
C ILE A 29 10.66 -7.35 3.66
N ASN A 30 9.97 -7.05 4.75
CA ASN A 30 9.81 -5.68 5.26
C ASN A 30 11.13 -5.03 5.70
N PHE A 31 12.10 -5.85 6.12
CA PHE A 31 13.44 -5.38 6.45
C PHE A 31 14.28 -5.11 5.20
N LEU A 32 14.18 -5.96 4.17
CA LEU A 32 14.97 -5.86 2.96
C LEU A 32 14.47 -4.79 1.97
N ILE A 33 13.17 -4.49 1.95
CA ILE A 33 12.61 -3.49 1.05
C ILE A 33 12.86 -2.08 1.63
N PRO A 34 13.70 -1.25 0.98
CA PRO A 34 13.98 0.09 1.48
C PRO A 34 12.73 0.96 1.43
N LYS A 35 12.41 1.58 2.57
CA LYS A 35 11.28 2.51 2.71
C LYS A 35 11.71 3.90 2.24
N LYS A 36 10.76 4.64 1.64
CA LYS A 36 10.98 6.02 1.18
C LYS A 36 10.38 6.98 2.20
N ASP A 37 11.17 7.36 3.21
CA ASP A 37 10.69 8.11 4.38
C ASP A 37 10.14 9.51 4.08
N ASN A 38 10.53 10.09 2.93
CA ASN A 38 10.08 11.41 2.49
C ASN A 38 9.10 11.35 1.30
N GLN A 39 8.35 10.25 1.17
CA GLN A 39 7.38 10.05 0.09
C GLN A 39 5.97 9.81 0.65
N ILE A 40 4.97 10.49 0.07
CA ILE A 40 3.56 10.28 0.40
C ILE A 40 2.85 9.82 -0.88
N MET A 41 2.16 8.69 -0.80
CA MET A 41 1.35 8.16 -1.90
C MET A 41 -0.12 8.42 -1.62
N PHE A 42 -0.79 9.04 -2.60
CA PHE A 42 -2.22 9.30 -2.57
C PHE A 42 -2.94 8.36 -3.51
N GLU A 43 -4.10 7.89 -3.09
CA GLU A 43 -5.00 7.07 -3.89
C GLU A 43 -6.45 7.45 -3.57
N SER A 44 -7.27 7.55 -4.61
CA SER A 44 -8.71 7.75 -4.49
C SER A 44 -9.46 6.99 -5.60
N PHE A 45 -10.78 6.89 -5.47
CA PHE A 45 -11.68 6.44 -6.53
C PHE A 45 -12.90 7.38 -6.56
N PRO A 46 -13.11 8.19 -7.62
CA PRO A 46 -12.29 8.34 -8.83
C PRO A 46 -10.90 8.94 -8.53
N ASP A 47 -9.95 8.84 -9.47
CA ASP A 47 -8.61 9.42 -9.30
C ASP A 47 -8.69 10.94 -9.03
N PHE A 48 -7.81 11.46 -8.18
CA PHE A 48 -7.74 12.88 -7.80
C PHE A 48 -9.00 13.45 -7.15
N SER A 49 -9.64 12.70 -6.25
CA SER A 49 -10.89 13.12 -5.62
C SER A 49 -10.88 13.00 -4.09
N ASP A 50 -11.92 13.59 -3.49
CA ASP A 50 -12.30 13.45 -2.08
C ASP A 50 -11.17 13.82 -1.09
N ASN A 51 -11.21 13.25 0.11
CA ASN A 51 -10.26 13.48 1.19
C ASN A 51 -8.79 13.33 0.79
N PRO A 52 -8.37 12.33 -0.02
CA PRO A 52 -6.98 12.26 -0.49
C PRO A 52 -6.54 13.50 -1.28
N LYS A 53 -7.42 14.06 -2.12
CA LYS A 53 -7.14 15.28 -2.87
C LYS A 53 -7.06 16.50 -1.95
N ALA A 54 -8.00 16.63 -1.02
CA ALA A 54 -8.00 17.73 -0.06
C ALA A 54 -6.73 17.73 0.80
N LEU A 55 -6.30 16.53 1.26
CA LEU A 55 -5.07 16.37 2.02
C LEU A 55 -3.82 16.68 1.18
N TYR A 56 -3.78 16.21 -0.08
CA TYR A 56 -2.70 16.52 -1.01
C TYR A 56 -2.54 18.04 -1.18
N ASP A 57 -3.65 18.75 -1.44
CA ASP A 57 -3.63 20.20 -1.63
C ASP A 57 -3.16 20.93 -0.38
N TYR A 58 -3.66 20.50 0.78
CA TYR A 58 -3.24 21.05 2.06
C TYR A 58 -1.72 20.88 2.27
N ILE A 59 -1.19 19.67 2.15
CA ILE A 59 0.24 19.41 2.33
C ILE A 59 1.09 20.17 1.31
N ASN A 60 0.64 20.24 0.06
CA ASN A 60 1.32 20.98 -1.00
C ASN A 60 1.37 22.49 -0.70
N SER A 61 0.29 23.06 -0.16
CA SER A 61 0.23 24.47 0.23
C SER A 61 1.18 24.84 1.37
N LEU A 62 1.57 23.87 2.21
CA LEU A 62 2.57 24.08 3.27
C LEU A 62 4.01 24.22 2.74
N GLY A 63 4.26 24.00 1.44
CA GLY A 63 5.60 24.09 0.85
C GLY A 63 6.60 23.05 1.38
N ARG A 64 6.12 21.98 2.02
CA ARG A 64 6.98 20.92 2.56
C ARG A 64 7.59 20.10 1.42
N LYS A 65 8.87 19.76 1.54
CA LYS A 65 9.63 19.02 0.52
C LYS A 65 9.34 17.51 0.53
N TYR A 66 8.07 17.10 0.60
CA TYR A 66 7.70 15.69 0.42
C TYR A 66 7.64 15.33 -1.07
N LYS A 67 8.08 14.12 -1.42
CA LYS A 67 7.80 13.53 -2.72
C LYS A 67 6.37 13.01 -2.72
N MET A 68 5.43 13.81 -3.21
CA MET A 68 4.01 13.42 -3.29
C MET A 68 3.74 12.76 -4.65
N ILE A 69 3.15 11.56 -4.61
CA ILE A 69 2.86 10.76 -5.80
C ILE A 69 1.40 10.29 -5.78
N TRP A 70 0.82 10.06 -6.95
CA TRP A 70 -0.55 9.55 -7.08
C TRP A 70 -0.57 8.17 -7.71
N ALA A 71 -1.21 7.22 -7.04
CA ALA A 71 -1.59 5.95 -7.64
C ALA A 71 -2.92 6.15 -8.38
N VAL A 72 -2.90 5.97 -9.71
CA VAL A 72 -4.04 6.26 -10.59
C VAL A 72 -4.47 5.04 -11.41
N SER A 73 -5.74 4.96 -11.74
CA SER A 73 -6.26 3.94 -12.67
C SER A 73 -5.74 4.15 -14.10
N LYS A 74 -5.65 5.41 -14.52
CA LYS A 74 -5.14 5.82 -15.84
C LYS A 74 -4.28 7.07 -15.67
N ILE A 75 -3.08 7.06 -16.26
CA ILE A 75 -2.23 8.25 -16.32
C ILE A 75 -2.99 9.35 -17.07
N ASN A 76 -3.04 10.54 -16.47
CA ASN A 76 -3.72 11.69 -17.04
C ASN A 76 -2.74 12.86 -17.15
N ASP A 77 -2.33 13.15 -18.38
CA ASP A 77 -1.33 14.17 -18.71
C ASP A 77 -1.79 15.60 -18.37
N LYS A 78 -3.10 15.80 -18.14
CA LYS A 78 -3.62 17.07 -17.62
C LYS A 78 -3.00 17.42 -16.25
N TYR A 79 -2.66 16.41 -15.45
CA TYR A 79 -2.06 16.63 -14.14
C TYR A 79 -0.54 16.51 -14.25
N ASN A 80 0.15 17.64 -14.13
CA ASN A 80 1.61 17.71 -14.10
C ASN A 80 2.17 17.31 -12.72
N ILE A 81 1.78 16.14 -12.23
CA ILE A 81 2.20 15.57 -10.93
C ILE A 81 2.63 14.13 -11.12
N PRO A 82 3.57 13.61 -10.31
CA PRO A 82 4.02 12.23 -10.44
C PRO A 82 2.87 11.23 -10.27
N GLN A 83 2.66 10.40 -11.28
CA GLN A 83 1.60 9.42 -11.35
C GLN A 83 2.18 8.02 -11.58
N TYR A 84 1.60 7.02 -10.92
CA TYR A 84 1.91 5.61 -11.11
C TYR A 84 0.62 4.86 -11.36
N LYS A 85 0.58 4.06 -12.42
CA LYS A 85 -0.57 3.21 -12.70
C LYS A 85 -0.70 2.16 -11.59
N LYS A 86 -1.89 2.05 -11.00
CA LYS A 86 -2.22 1.01 -10.03
C LYS A 86 -2.01 -0.36 -10.69
N LEU A 87 -1.19 -1.20 -10.07
CA LEU A 87 -1.08 -2.62 -10.42
C LEU A 87 -2.23 -3.36 -9.74
N SER A 88 -3.44 -3.15 -10.24
CA SER A 88 -4.64 -3.85 -9.76
C SER A 88 -4.99 -4.96 -10.74
N LEU A 89 -4.99 -6.21 -10.26
CA LEU A 89 -5.63 -7.37 -10.91
C LEU A 89 -7.14 -7.34 -10.59
N ARG A 90 -7.82 -6.23 -10.87
CA ARG A 90 -9.28 -6.14 -10.73
C ARG A 90 -9.93 -6.66 -12.00
#